data_AF-A0A1M6GKL1-F1
#
_entry.id   AF-A0A1M6GKL1-F1
#
_cell.length_a   1.000
_cell.length_b   1.000
_cell.length_c   1.000
_cell.angle_alpha   90.00
_cell.angle_beta   90.00
_cell.angle_gamma   90.00
#
_symmetry.space_group_name_H-M   'P 1'
#
loop_
_entity.id
_entity.type
_entity.pdbx_description
1 polymer ?
#
loop_
_entity_poly.entity_id
_entity_poly.type
_entity_poly.pdbx_seq_one_letter_code
_entity_poly.pdbx_strand_id
1 'polypeptide(L)'
;MKNHFLFFLIVANFSVVAQNKCFEFVKNKIISNIEKYDSKKILPYYSEESKLWGYFDLTTGNKVVEPVLKKYKFFSPYIYLDFESDFESKNLNFENCRLRLYVIEEKFKIELPDTVLAEVAFNFSNNEIKKVKEIDGFEVDKQNNLISYNKKFYDNKKSDTRLSDFFKINNINYALATMDDHFTIVDQSGKIIKELKSKVSQPEFLYRDENEAFFVTEDKENNYKIQSIFGNTNSSKVSFNEILDLQLIKALGFSIVTIKGKMGVYDFVKFEWVIEPTNKFKIESLEYSSNIDVYDGDIVKTKEKILLNRKESDLYIVTEKNKIFDLKLNQIRPRNL
;
A
#
# COMPACT_ATOMS: atom_id res chain seq x y z
N MET A 1 -2.48 -37.55 35.00
CA MET A 1 -2.06 -36.86 33.76
C MET A 1 -2.37 -37.67 32.50
N LYS A 2 -3.65 -38.01 32.22
CA LYS A 2 -4.06 -38.70 30.97
C LYS A 2 -5.22 -38.03 30.22
N ASN A 3 -5.87 -37.02 30.81
CA ASN A 3 -7.02 -36.33 30.20
C ASN A 3 -6.68 -35.00 29.51
N HIS A 4 -5.46 -34.47 29.65
CA HIS A 4 -5.07 -33.22 28.98
C HIS A 4 -4.50 -33.42 27.56
N PHE A 5 -3.98 -34.61 27.25
CA PHE A 5 -3.48 -34.93 25.91
C PHE A 5 -4.61 -35.17 24.90
N LEU A 6 -5.75 -35.73 25.36
CA LEU A 6 -6.93 -35.96 24.53
C LEU A 6 -7.63 -34.65 24.14
N PHE A 7 -7.64 -33.65 25.04
CA PHE A 7 -8.24 -32.34 24.79
C PHE A 7 -7.42 -31.54 23.74
N PHE A 8 -6.09 -31.61 23.80
CA PHE A 8 -5.21 -31.00 22.79
C PHE A 8 -5.36 -31.63 21.39
N LEU A 9 -5.55 -32.95 21.31
CA LEU A 9 -5.80 -33.66 20.04
C LEU A 9 -7.18 -33.35 19.44
N ILE A 10 -8.19 -33.12 20.27
CA ILE A 10 -9.54 -32.77 19.78
C ILE A 10 -9.56 -31.33 19.25
N VAL A 11 -8.95 -30.38 19.97
CA VAL A 11 -8.90 -28.96 19.53
C VAL A 11 -8.09 -28.79 18.23
N ALA A 12 -6.99 -29.53 18.05
CA ALA A 12 -6.20 -29.49 16.81
C ALA A 12 -6.99 -30.01 15.58
N ASN A 13 -7.83 -31.04 15.75
CA ASN A 13 -8.64 -31.59 14.66
C ASN A 13 -9.78 -30.65 14.23
N PHE A 14 -10.40 -29.92 15.15
CA PHE A 14 -11.46 -28.96 14.82
C PHE A 14 -10.94 -27.78 13.98
N SER A 15 -9.75 -27.27 14.28
CA SER A 15 -9.13 -26.17 13.52
C SER A 15 -8.82 -26.57 12.07
N VAL A 16 -8.30 -27.78 11.84
CA VAL A 16 -7.98 -28.29 10.49
C VAL A 16 -9.26 -28.55 9.68
N VAL A 17 -10.30 -29.10 10.30
CA VAL A 17 -11.59 -29.36 9.63
C VAL A 17 -12.32 -28.07 9.25
N ALA A 18 -12.29 -27.03 10.10
CA ALA A 18 -12.88 -25.74 9.78
C ALA A 18 -12.16 -25.04 8.61
N GLN A 19 -10.83 -25.10 8.56
CA GLN A 19 -10.03 -24.54 7.47
C GLN A 19 -10.28 -25.25 6.14
N ASN A 20 -10.31 -26.60 6.11
CA ASN A 20 -10.60 -27.36 4.90
C ASN A 20 -12.00 -27.05 4.34
N LYS A 21 -13.00 -26.88 5.21
CA LYS A 21 -14.34 -26.47 4.79
C LYS A 21 -14.39 -25.06 4.23
N CYS A 22 -13.58 -24.13 4.76
CA CYS A 22 -13.53 -22.79 4.20
C CYS A 22 -12.85 -22.76 2.84
N PHE A 23 -11.75 -23.49 2.68
CA PHE A 23 -11.09 -23.66 1.38
C PHE A 23 -12.07 -24.18 0.33
N GLU A 24 -12.80 -25.25 0.64
CA GLU A 24 -13.82 -25.81 -0.26
C GLU A 24 -14.95 -24.82 -0.54
N PHE A 25 -15.38 -24.05 0.45
CA PHE A 25 -16.37 -22.99 0.24
C PHE A 25 -15.86 -21.94 -0.75
N VAL A 26 -14.67 -21.37 -0.53
CA VAL A 26 -14.11 -20.34 -1.41
C VAL A 26 -13.88 -20.87 -2.81
N LYS A 27 -13.33 -22.08 -2.91
CA LYS A 27 -13.11 -22.75 -4.20
C LYS A 27 -14.43 -22.91 -4.97
N ASN A 28 -15.47 -23.42 -4.32
CA ASN A 28 -16.73 -23.78 -4.98
C ASN A 28 -17.70 -22.60 -5.17
N LYS A 29 -17.64 -21.57 -4.32
CA LYS A 29 -18.57 -20.43 -4.36
C LYS A 29 -17.98 -19.18 -4.99
N ILE A 30 -16.67 -19.01 -4.93
CA ILE A 30 -16.00 -17.82 -5.47
C ILE A 30 -15.18 -18.20 -6.69
N ILE A 31 -14.12 -19.00 -6.51
CA ILE A 31 -13.11 -19.24 -7.55
C ILE A 31 -13.71 -19.90 -8.79
N SER A 32 -14.46 -20.99 -8.64
CA SER A 32 -15.12 -21.68 -9.77
C SER A 32 -15.99 -20.76 -10.63
N ASN A 33 -16.52 -19.69 -10.04
CA ASN A 33 -17.33 -18.72 -10.76
C ASN A 33 -16.50 -17.63 -11.42
N ILE A 34 -15.36 -17.23 -10.85
CA ILE A 34 -14.53 -16.13 -11.35
C ILE A 34 -13.34 -16.58 -12.20
N GLU A 35 -12.93 -17.85 -12.14
CA GLU A 35 -11.67 -18.33 -12.73
C GLU A 35 -11.56 -18.21 -14.25
N LYS A 36 -12.71 -18.13 -14.92
CA LYS A 36 -12.82 -17.97 -16.37
C LYS A 36 -12.78 -16.51 -16.83
N TYR A 37 -12.76 -15.55 -15.91
CA TYR A 37 -12.78 -14.12 -16.21
C TYR A 37 -11.41 -13.49 -15.93
N ASP A 38 -11.13 -12.38 -16.63
CA ASP A 38 -9.98 -11.53 -16.29
C ASP A 38 -10.18 -10.95 -14.89
N SER A 39 -9.26 -11.23 -13.98
CA SER A 39 -9.36 -10.83 -12.58
C SER A 39 -9.46 -9.31 -12.41
N LYS A 40 -8.81 -8.54 -13.29
CA LYS A 40 -8.89 -7.07 -13.32
C LYS A 40 -10.31 -6.56 -13.60
N LYS A 41 -11.15 -7.38 -14.23
CA LYS A 41 -12.54 -7.05 -14.60
C LYS A 41 -13.57 -7.58 -13.62
N ILE A 42 -13.17 -8.38 -12.63
CA ILE A 42 -14.06 -8.81 -11.56
C ILE A 42 -14.05 -7.74 -10.47
N LEU A 43 -15.21 -7.09 -10.27
CA LEU A 43 -15.35 -6.02 -9.29
C LEU A 43 -16.36 -6.38 -8.20
N PRO A 44 -16.14 -5.91 -6.96
CA PRO A 44 -17.10 -6.11 -5.89
C PRO A 44 -18.38 -5.31 -6.16
N TYR A 45 -19.53 -5.79 -5.68
CA TYR A 45 -20.76 -5.00 -5.61
C TYR A 45 -21.47 -5.22 -4.28
N TYR A 46 -22.11 -4.18 -3.77
CA TYR A 46 -22.86 -4.23 -2.53
C TYR A 46 -24.32 -4.61 -2.78
N SER A 47 -24.85 -5.51 -1.95
CA SER A 47 -26.27 -5.86 -1.92
C SER A 47 -26.93 -5.23 -0.70
N GLU A 48 -27.88 -4.33 -0.93
CA GLU A 48 -28.66 -3.69 0.14
C GLU A 48 -29.54 -4.70 0.90
N GLU A 49 -29.99 -5.77 0.23
CA GLU A 49 -30.86 -6.80 0.81
C GLU A 49 -30.12 -7.64 1.85
N SER A 50 -28.95 -8.17 1.48
CA SER A 50 -28.15 -9.02 2.38
C SER A 50 -27.12 -8.25 3.20
N LYS A 51 -26.89 -6.96 2.89
CA LYS A 51 -25.82 -6.12 3.46
C LYS A 51 -24.41 -6.71 3.29
N LEU A 52 -24.22 -7.54 2.27
CA LEU A 52 -22.96 -8.20 1.93
C LEU A 52 -22.47 -7.78 0.53
N TRP A 53 -21.22 -8.12 0.25
CA TRP A 53 -20.56 -7.89 -1.02
C TRP A 53 -20.47 -9.18 -1.84
N GLY A 54 -20.79 -9.08 -3.12
CA GLY A 54 -20.56 -10.12 -4.12
C GLY A 54 -19.59 -9.65 -5.20
N TYR A 55 -19.48 -10.41 -6.29
CA TYR A 55 -18.69 -10.01 -7.45
C TYR A 55 -19.52 -10.00 -8.74
N PHE A 56 -19.20 -9.07 -9.63
CA PHE A 56 -19.74 -9.03 -10.98
C PHE A 56 -18.59 -8.82 -11.99
N ASP A 57 -18.77 -9.28 -13.22
CA ASP A 57 -17.85 -8.99 -14.31
C ASP A 57 -18.19 -7.63 -14.92
N LEU A 58 -17.22 -6.72 -14.92
CA LEU A 58 -17.35 -5.37 -15.46
C LEU A 58 -17.69 -5.38 -16.97
N THR A 59 -17.19 -6.36 -17.71
CA THR A 59 -17.34 -6.43 -19.17
C THR A 59 -18.78 -6.72 -19.56
N THR A 60 -19.36 -7.76 -18.97
CA THR A 60 -20.74 -8.18 -19.24
C THR A 60 -21.76 -7.43 -18.38
N GLY A 61 -21.35 -6.95 -17.21
CA GLY A 61 -22.22 -6.41 -16.17
C GLY A 61 -22.96 -7.47 -15.35
N ASN A 62 -22.68 -8.76 -15.59
CA ASN A 62 -23.38 -9.86 -14.92
C ASN A 62 -22.78 -10.14 -13.55
N LYS A 63 -23.64 -10.41 -12.57
CA LYS A 63 -23.23 -10.96 -11.28
C LYS A 63 -22.60 -12.34 -11.51
N VAL A 64 -21.42 -12.55 -10.95
CA VAL A 64 -20.67 -13.82 -11.05
C VAL A 64 -20.56 -14.53 -9.71
N VAL A 65 -20.59 -13.79 -8.60
CA VAL A 65 -20.64 -14.33 -7.24
C VAL A 65 -21.73 -13.61 -6.47
N GLU A 66 -22.61 -14.37 -5.84
CA GLU A 66 -23.64 -13.85 -4.94
C GLU A 66 -23.02 -13.14 -3.72
N PRO A 67 -23.74 -12.25 -3.04
CA PRO A 67 -23.19 -11.51 -1.90
C PRO A 67 -22.86 -12.43 -0.71
N VAL A 68 -21.57 -12.57 -0.40
CA VAL A 68 -21.07 -13.47 0.65
C VAL A 68 -19.95 -12.86 1.51
N LEU A 69 -19.46 -11.67 1.15
CA LEU A 69 -18.31 -11.01 1.78
C LEU A 69 -18.74 -9.85 2.67
N LYS A 70 -18.08 -9.68 3.82
CA LYS A 70 -18.36 -8.56 4.75
C LYS A 70 -17.82 -7.21 4.26
N LYS A 71 -16.77 -7.24 3.45
CA LYS A 71 -16.11 -6.06 2.92
C LYS A 71 -15.88 -6.23 1.43
N TYR A 72 -15.91 -5.12 0.70
CA TYR A 72 -15.45 -5.10 -0.67
C TYR A 72 -13.98 -5.50 -0.71
N LYS A 73 -13.61 -6.21 -1.78
CA LYS A 73 -12.23 -6.59 -2.07
C LYS A 73 -12.04 -6.49 -3.58
N PHE A 74 -11.10 -5.66 -4.02
CA PHE A 74 -10.72 -5.58 -5.42
C PHE A 74 -9.58 -6.58 -5.70
N PHE A 75 -9.48 -7.08 -6.93
CA PHE A 75 -8.42 -8.01 -7.31
C PHE A 75 -7.11 -7.26 -7.52
N SER A 76 -6.15 -7.40 -6.60
CA SER A 76 -4.89 -6.67 -6.66
C SER A 76 -3.70 -7.43 -6.06
N PRO A 77 -2.92 -8.15 -6.89
CA PRO A 77 -3.14 -9.54 -7.30
C PRO A 77 -3.30 -10.54 -6.13
N TYR A 78 -3.28 -10.07 -4.88
CA TYR A 78 -3.56 -10.79 -3.66
C TYR A 78 -4.88 -10.29 -3.06
N ILE A 79 -5.81 -11.20 -2.74
CA ILE A 79 -7.00 -10.85 -1.95
C ILE A 79 -7.00 -11.61 -0.64
N TYR A 80 -7.19 -10.86 0.45
CA TYR A 80 -7.61 -11.40 1.75
C TYR A 80 -9.14 -11.38 1.84
N LEU A 81 -9.74 -12.56 1.89
CA LEU A 81 -11.18 -12.71 2.08
C LEU A 81 -11.51 -12.91 3.55
N ASP A 82 -12.41 -12.08 4.09
CA ASP A 82 -12.99 -12.21 5.44
C ASP A 82 -14.49 -12.55 5.29
N PHE A 83 -14.94 -13.63 5.95
CA PHE A 83 -16.30 -14.16 5.82
C PHE A 83 -17.18 -13.87 7.05
N GLU A 84 -18.50 -13.98 6.87
CA GLU A 84 -19.43 -14.01 7.99
C GLU A 84 -19.47 -15.39 8.65
N SER A 85 -19.42 -15.39 9.98
CA SER A 85 -19.46 -16.58 10.84
C SER A 85 -20.81 -17.31 10.77
N ASP A 86 -21.89 -16.61 10.40
CA ASP A 86 -23.25 -17.12 10.37
C ASP A 86 -23.77 -17.33 8.95
N PHE A 87 -23.06 -18.11 8.13
CA PHE A 87 -23.68 -18.72 6.96
C PHE A 87 -24.72 -19.74 7.43
N GLU A 88 -25.97 -19.29 7.61
CA GLU A 88 -27.12 -20.02 8.18
C GLU A 88 -27.45 -21.35 7.50
N SER A 89 -26.84 -21.68 6.36
CA SER A 89 -26.92 -23.03 5.82
C SER A 89 -25.86 -23.94 6.47
N LYS A 90 -26.24 -24.61 7.56
CA LYS A 90 -25.66 -25.88 8.07
C LYS A 90 -24.50 -25.82 9.09
N ASN A 91 -24.64 -25.14 10.23
CA ASN A 91 -23.74 -25.34 11.39
C ASN A 91 -22.24 -25.19 11.06
N LEU A 92 -21.86 -24.20 10.24
CA LEU A 92 -20.46 -23.93 9.92
C LEU A 92 -20.09 -22.56 10.45
N ASN A 93 -19.61 -22.53 11.70
CA ASN A 93 -19.09 -21.32 12.31
C ASN A 93 -17.69 -21.05 11.71
N PHE A 94 -17.61 -20.17 10.71
CA PHE A 94 -16.35 -19.81 10.02
C PHE A 94 -15.64 -18.62 10.69
N GLU A 95 -15.65 -18.56 12.03
CA GLU A 95 -14.81 -17.59 12.74
C GLU A 95 -13.35 -17.75 12.28
N ASN A 96 -12.77 -16.65 11.77
CA ASN A 96 -11.37 -16.54 11.34
C ASN A 96 -10.99 -17.25 10.03
N CYS A 97 -11.92 -17.50 9.11
CA CYS A 97 -11.48 -17.88 7.75
C CYS A 97 -10.85 -16.67 7.04
N ARG A 98 -9.52 -16.72 6.93
CA ARG A 98 -8.70 -15.82 6.11
C ARG A 98 -8.04 -16.67 5.05
N LEU A 99 -8.22 -16.32 3.79
CA LEU A 99 -7.57 -16.99 2.66
C LEU A 99 -6.90 -15.95 1.80
N ARG A 100 -5.70 -16.27 1.29
CA ARG A 100 -5.00 -15.45 0.30
C ARG A 100 -5.29 -16.05 -1.08
N LEU A 101 -6.03 -15.32 -1.90
CA LEU A 101 -6.19 -15.63 -3.31
C LEU A 101 -5.14 -14.88 -4.11
N TYR A 102 -4.47 -15.55 -5.03
CA TYR A 102 -3.51 -14.90 -5.92
C TYR A 102 -3.60 -15.41 -7.35
N VAL A 103 -3.29 -14.52 -8.29
CA VAL A 103 -3.29 -14.83 -9.73
C VAL A 103 -1.84 -14.97 -10.18
N ILE A 104 -1.44 -16.18 -10.59
CA ILE A 104 -0.15 -16.43 -11.25
C ILE A 104 -0.46 -17.02 -12.62
N GLU A 105 0.11 -16.44 -13.68
CA GLU A 105 -0.07 -16.93 -15.05
C GLU A 105 -1.56 -17.11 -15.41
N GLU A 106 -2.39 -16.12 -15.05
CA GLU A 106 -3.85 -16.11 -15.31
C GLU A 106 -4.64 -17.24 -14.59
N LYS A 107 -4.03 -17.92 -13.61
CA LYS A 107 -4.70 -18.94 -12.81
C LYS A 107 -4.81 -18.52 -11.35
N PHE A 108 -6.01 -18.67 -10.80
CA PHE A 108 -6.25 -18.47 -9.37
C PHE A 108 -5.63 -19.60 -8.56
N LYS A 109 -4.82 -19.24 -7.58
CA LYS A 109 -4.27 -20.13 -6.56
C LYS A 109 -4.72 -19.67 -5.18
N ILE A 110 -4.90 -20.63 -4.29
CA ILE A 110 -5.27 -20.38 -2.89
C ILE A 110 -4.06 -20.76 -2.04
N GLU A 111 -3.60 -19.82 -1.23
CA GLU A 111 -2.71 -20.08 -0.13
C GLU A 111 -3.52 -20.03 1.17
N LEU A 112 -3.37 -21.09 1.97
CA LEU A 112 -3.73 -21.00 3.38
C LEU A 112 -2.77 -19.99 4.00
N PRO A 113 -3.25 -19.07 4.85
CA PRO A 113 -2.34 -18.21 5.60
C PRO A 113 -1.43 -19.14 6.39
N ASP A 114 -0.12 -19.04 6.18
CA ASP A 114 0.83 -19.72 7.04
C ASP A 114 0.43 -19.41 8.48
N THR A 115 0.20 -20.43 9.30
CA THR A 115 0.30 -20.29 10.76
C THR A 115 1.58 -19.55 10.98
N VAL A 116 1.48 -18.30 11.46
CA VAL A 116 2.58 -17.36 11.69
C VAL A 116 3.82 -18.15 12.11
N LEU A 117 4.63 -18.53 11.13
CA LEU A 117 6.04 -18.65 11.34
C LEU A 117 6.37 -17.20 11.53
N ALA A 118 6.47 -16.81 12.81
CA ALA A 118 7.10 -15.58 13.17
C ALA A 118 8.31 -15.51 12.25
N GLU A 119 8.32 -14.53 11.35
CA GLU A 119 9.55 -14.11 10.73
C GLU A 119 10.45 -13.87 11.93
N VAL A 120 11.31 -14.85 12.19
CA VAL A 120 12.48 -14.64 13.03
C VAL A 120 13.11 -13.49 12.32
N ALA A 121 13.00 -12.31 12.92
CA ALA A 121 13.65 -11.11 12.46
C ALA A 121 15.10 -11.54 12.24
N PHE A 122 15.46 -11.73 10.96
CA PHE A 122 16.83 -11.89 10.60
C PHE A 122 17.41 -10.52 10.88
N ASN A 123 17.95 -10.37 12.08
CA ASN A 123 19.00 -9.41 12.35
C ASN A 123 20.12 -9.79 11.37
N PHE A 124 20.08 -9.23 10.17
CA PHE A 124 21.29 -8.96 9.43
C PHE A 124 22.05 -7.89 10.22
N SER A 125 22.64 -8.28 11.35
CA SER A 125 23.87 -7.61 11.79
C SER A 125 24.99 -8.14 10.89
N ASN A 126 24.94 -7.78 9.61
CA ASN A 126 26.19 -7.57 8.89
C ASN A 126 26.77 -6.28 9.48
N ASN A 127 27.36 -6.42 10.67
CA ASN A 127 28.29 -5.45 11.22
C ASN A 127 29.56 -5.50 10.36
N GLU A 128 29.47 -5.10 9.10
CA GLU A 128 30.56 -4.30 8.57
C GLU A 128 30.53 -3.03 9.41
N ILE A 129 31.56 -2.87 10.25
CA ILE A 129 31.69 -1.73 11.15
C ILE A 129 31.67 -0.48 10.27
N LYS A 130 30.51 0.20 10.20
CA LYS A 130 30.35 1.47 9.51
C LYS A 130 31.40 2.41 10.09
N LYS A 131 32.36 2.87 9.27
CA LYS A 131 33.51 3.62 9.80
C LYS A 131 33.15 5.10 9.93
N VAL A 132 33.28 5.63 11.13
CA VAL A 132 33.32 7.08 11.33
C VAL A 132 34.67 7.57 10.78
N LYS A 133 34.64 8.42 9.75
CA LYS A 133 35.84 8.97 9.08
C LYS A 133 35.81 10.50 9.06
N GLU A 134 36.97 11.10 8.86
CA GLU A 134 37.11 12.53 8.54
C GLU A 134 36.81 12.79 7.05
N ILE A 135 35.58 12.49 6.65
CA ILE A 135 34.99 12.91 5.36
C ILE A 135 33.89 13.92 5.65
N ASP A 136 33.55 14.84 4.75
CA ASP A 136 32.52 15.86 5.05
C ASP A 136 31.09 15.29 5.11
N GLY A 137 30.84 14.19 4.39
CA GLY A 137 29.53 13.59 4.20
C GLY A 137 29.51 12.09 4.51
N PHE A 138 29.23 11.27 3.49
CA PHE A 138 29.13 9.83 3.61
C PHE A 138 29.57 9.10 2.34
N GLU A 139 29.87 7.81 2.47
CA GLU A 139 30.25 6.91 1.37
C GLU A 139 29.31 5.70 1.37
N VAL A 140 28.83 5.32 0.19
CA VAL A 140 28.06 4.09 -0.03
C VAL A 140 28.78 3.16 -1.00
N ASP A 141 28.48 1.86 -0.93
CA ASP A 141 28.97 0.87 -1.89
C ASP A 141 28.16 0.91 -3.21
N LYS A 142 28.45 -0.04 -4.11
CA LYS A 142 27.74 -0.17 -5.40
C LYS A 142 26.27 -0.60 -5.24
N GLN A 143 25.92 -1.13 -4.08
CA GLN A 143 24.58 -1.57 -3.68
C GLN A 143 23.87 -0.49 -2.84
N ASN A 144 24.44 0.72 -2.73
CA ASN A 144 23.97 1.83 -1.90
C ASN A 144 23.98 1.57 -0.38
N ASN A 145 24.72 0.57 0.10
CA ASN A 145 24.91 0.38 1.54
C ASN A 145 25.94 1.37 2.09
N LEU A 146 25.67 1.92 3.27
CA LEU A 146 26.56 2.86 3.94
C LEU A 146 27.88 2.19 4.37
N ILE A 147 29.01 2.66 3.84
CA ILE A 147 30.36 2.21 4.19
C ILE A 147 30.95 3.09 5.32
N SER A 148 30.82 4.41 5.17
CA SER A 148 31.45 5.37 6.08
C SER A 148 30.69 6.69 6.12
N TYR A 149 30.87 7.46 7.21
CA TYR A 149 30.21 8.75 7.38
C TYR A 149 30.99 9.67 8.33
N ASN A 150 30.74 10.97 8.20
CA ASN A 150 31.26 11.99 9.11
C ASN A 150 30.72 11.80 10.53
N LYS A 151 31.55 12.06 11.55
CA LYS A 151 31.16 12.01 12.97
C LYS A 151 29.91 12.82 13.32
N LYS A 152 29.60 13.90 12.59
CA LYS A 152 28.38 14.72 12.79
C LYS A 152 27.08 13.94 12.60
N PHE A 153 27.11 12.83 11.86
CA PHE A 153 25.97 11.95 11.67
C PHE A 153 25.98 10.74 12.63
N TYR A 154 26.83 10.72 13.64
CA TYR A 154 26.80 9.67 14.66
C TYR A 154 25.80 10.02 15.77
N ASP A 155 24.89 9.09 16.09
CA ASP A 155 24.02 9.19 17.26
C ASP A 155 24.64 8.42 18.44
N ASN A 156 25.24 9.15 19.38
CA ASN A 156 25.78 8.59 20.61
C ASN A 156 24.75 7.80 21.44
N LYS A 157 23.45 8.15 21.36
CA LYS A 157 22.41 7.49 22.17
C LYS A 157 22.05 6.12 21.62
N LYS A 158 21.96 6.01 20.30
CA LYS A 158 21.62 4.76 19.60
C LYS A 158 22.84 3.93 19.23
N SER A 159 24.05 4.49 19.38
CA SER A 159 25.30 3.92 18.89
C SER A 159 25.26 3.57 17.40
N ASP A 160 24.51 4.34 16.59
CA ASP A 160 24.35 4.11 15.15
C ASP A 160 24.35 5.45 14.39
N THR A 161 24.33 5.38 13.07
CA THR A 161 24.23 6.54 12.20
C THR A 161 22.84 7.19 12.28
N ARG A 162 22.83 8.51 12.09
CA ARG A 162 21.64 9.35 11.88
C ARG A 162 21.16 9.33 10.43
N LEU A 163 21.88 8.63 9.55
CA LEU A 163 21.57 8.51 8.14
C LEU A 163 20.73 7.26 7.85
N SER A 164 19.68 7.40 7.05
CA SER A 164 18.87 6.29 6.54
C SER A 164 18.44 6.55 5.10
N ASP A 165 17.79 5.56 4.50
CA ASP A 165 17.08 5.71 3.22
C ASP A 165 17.97 6.31 2.12
N PHE A 166 19.00 5.56 1.72
CA PHE A 166 19.97 5.98 0.72
C PHE A 166 19.39 5.85 -0.69
N PHE A 167 19.55 6.89 -1.50
CA PHE A 167 19.10 6.89 -2.89
C PHE A 167 20.04 7.72 -3.77
N LYS A 168 19.88 7.60 -5.08
CA LYS A 168 20.77 8.21 -6.07
C LYS A 168 20.00 8.98 -7.13
N ILE A 169 20.43 10.21 -7.41
CA ILE A 169 19.90 11.11 -8.45
C ILE A 169 21.09 11.76 -9.16
N ASN A 170 21.10 11.81 -10.49
CA ASN A 170 22.17 12.46 -11.27
C ASN A 170 23.59 12.05 -10.84
N ASN A 171 23.79 10.76 -10.56
CA ASN A 171 25.04 10.20 -10.06
C ASN A 171 25.52 10.66 -8.67
N ILE A 172 24.73 11.44 -7.95
CA ILE A 172 24.99 11.87 -6.58
C ILE A 172 24.15 11.01 -5.63
N ASN A 173 24.79 10.52 -4.57
CA ASN A 173 24.08 9.82 -3.50
C ASN A 173 23.48 10.82 -2.51
N TYR A 174 22.32 10.48 -1.99
CA TYR A 174 21.60 11.24 -0.99
C TYR A 174 21.15 10.30 0.13
N ALA A 175 20.93 10.87 1.30
CA ALA A 175 20.42 10.16 2.45
C ALA A 175 19.47 11.05 3.24
N LEU A 176 18.52 10.44 3.91
CA LEU A 176 17.82 11.10 5.00
C LEU A 176 18.76 11.24 6.19
N ALA A 177 18.76 12.40 6.84
CA ALA A 177 19.43 12.66 8.09
C ALA A 177 18.43 13.06 9.20
N THR A 178 18.51 12.37 10.34
CA THR A 178 17.80 12.72 11.57
C THR A 178 18.73 13.50 12.49
N MET A 179 18.61 14.83 12.51
CA MET A 179 19.38 15.72 13.38
C MET A 179 18.65 15.95 14.71
N ASP A 180 19.34 16.51 15.71
CA ASP A 180 18.75 16.69 17.05
C ASP A 180 17.51 17.60 17.06
N ASP A 181 17.43 18.56 16.14
CA ASP A 181 16.36 19.57 16.10
C ASP A 181 15.53 19.54 14.80
N HIS A 182 15.86 18.67 13.84
CA HIS A 182 15.17 18.59 12.55
C HIS A 182 15.48 17.30 11.79
N PHE A 183 14.62 16.98 10.83
CA PHE A 183 14.84 16.00 9.78
C PHE A 183 15.19 16.72 8.48
N THR A 184 16.02 16.10 7.64
CA THR A 184 16.38 16.65 6.33
C THR A 184 16.90 15.58 5.38
N ILE A 185 17.09 15.95 4.12
CA ILE A 185 17.94 15.23 3.18
C ILE A 185 19.33 15.88 3.14
N VAL A 186 20.37 15.05 3.02
CA VAL A 186 21.76 15.47 2.77
C VAL A 186 22.29 14.81 1.51
N ASP A 187 23.12 15.52 0.75
CA ASP A 187 23.89 14.92 -0.35
C ASP A 187 25.14 14.19 0.17
N GLN A 188 25.82 13.48 -0.74
CA GLN A 188 27.01 12.69 -0.43
C GLN A 188 28.15 13.51 0.19
N SER A 189 28.24 14.81 -0.11
CA SER A 189 29.21 15.73 0.51
C SER A 189 28.81 16.16 1.92
N GLY A 190 27.61 15.77 2.37
CA GLY A 190 27.05 16.12 3.66
C GLY A 190 26.41 17.51 3.69
N LYS A 191 26.11 18.08 2.52
CA LYS A 191 25.39 19.35 2.39
C LYS A 191 23.90 19.12 2.55
N ILE A 192 23.26 19.97 3.34
CA ILE A 192 21.82 19.93 3.64
C ILE A 192 21.01 20.50 2.47
N ILE A 193 19.95 19.79 2.07
CA ILE A 193 18.92 20.27 1.16
C ILE A 193 17.90 21.07 1.97
N LYS A 194 18.01 22.41 1.94
CA LYS A 194 17.29 23.31 2.86
C LYS A 194 15.78 23.23 2.71
N GLU A 195 15.32 23.02 1.49
CA GLU A 195 13.91 22.98 1.12
C GLU A 195 13.20 21.81 1.81
N LEU A 196 13.92 20.71 2.06
CA LEU A 196 13.43 19.49 2.70
C LEU A 196 13.75 19.43 4.20
N LYS A 197 14.21 20.54 4.79
CA LYS A 197 14.40 20.62 6.24
C LYS A 197 13.05 20.78 6.94
N SER A 198 12.68 19.81 7.77
CA SER A 198 11.47 19.87 8.59
C SER A 198 11.77 19.69 10.07
N LYS A 199 11.07 20.45 10.92
CA LYS A 199 11.11 20.31 12.38
C LYS A 199 9.96 19.46 12.93
N VAL A 200 9.02 19.08 12.07
CA VAL A 200 7.76 18.44 12.46
C VAL A 200 7.86 16.93 12.25
N SER A 201 8.18 16.54 11.02
CA SER A 201 8.25 15.14 10.62
C SER A 201 9.36 14.91 9.59
N GLN A 202 9.69 13.64 9.43
CA GLN A 202 10.66 13.20 8.43
C GLN A 202 10.10 13.42 7.01
N PRO A 203 10.87 13.99 6.07
CA PRO A 203 10.50 13.99 4.65
C PRO A 203 10.25 12.56 4.17
N GLU A 204 9.06 12.31 3.65
CA GLU A 204 8.69 11.00 3.13
C GLU A 204 8.94 10.95 1.62
N PHE A 205 9.83 10.05 1.20
CA PHE A 205 10.12 9.83 -0.21
C PHE A 205 8.88 9.28 -0.92
N LEU A 206 8.46 9.91 -2.02
CA LEU A 206 7.38 9.41 -2.85
C LEU A 206 7.91 8.61 -4.03
N TYR A 207 8.62 9.28 -4.92
CA TYR A 207 9.18 8.69 -6.13
C TYR A 207 10.31 9.57 -6.68
N ARG A 208 11.06 9.03 -7.63
CA ARG A 208 12.05 9.77 -8.39
C ARG A 208 11.89 9.55 -9.89
N ASP A 209 12.41 10.46 -10.69
CA ASP A 209 12.82 10.15 -12.05
C ASP A 209 14.36 10.21 -12.13
N GLU A 210 14.91 10.26 -13.34
CA GLU A 210 16.36 10.34 -13.53
C GLU A 210 16.95 11.63 -12.97
N ASN A 211 16.18 12.72 -12.99
CA ASN A 211 16.65 14.09 -12.74
C ASN A 211 16.17 14.67 -11.42
N GLU A 212 15.15 14.10 -10.79
CA GLU A 212 14.48 14.70 -9.63
C GLU A 212 13.93 13.62 -8.69
N ALA A 213 13.84 13.95 -7.40
CA ALA A 213 13.16 13.16 -6.39
C ALA A 213 12.09 14.01 -5.70
N PHE A 214 10.95 13.41 -5.38
CA PHE A 214 9.80 14.08 -4.81
C PHE A 214 9.49 13.52 -3.42
N PHE A 215 9.18 14.43 -2.51
CA PHE A 215 8.93 14.15 -1.10
C PHE A 215 7.63 14.80 -0.63
N VAL A 216 6.97 14.17 0.33
CA VAL A 216 5.98 14.82 1.18
C VAL A 216 6.70 15.39 2.39
N THR A 217 6.41 16.65 2.72
CA THR A 217 6.82 17.25 3.99
C THR A 217 5.62 17.88 4.67
N GLU A 218 5.67 17.88 5.99
CA GLU A 218 4.66 18.50 6.85
C GLU A 218 5.17 19.84 7.40
N ASP A 219 4.32 20.85 7.38
CA ASP A 219 4.59 22.13 8.01
C ASP A 219 4.04 22.20 9.45
N LYS A 220 4.31 23.32 10.13
CA LYS A 220 3.94 23.51 11.54
C LYS A 220 2.44 23.59 11.80
N GLU A 221 1.64 23.76 10.75
CA GLU A 221 0.18 23.77 10.81
C GLU A 221 -0.40 22.39 10.46
N ASN A 222 0.45 21.36 10.43
CA ASN A 222 0.16 19.99 10.02
C ASN A 222 -0.38 19.90 8.59
N ASN A 223 0.00 20.86 7.72
CA ASN A 223 -0.32 20.76 6.31
C ASN A 223 0.83 20.07 5.57
N TYR A 224 0.46 19.23 4.62
CA TYR A 224 1.37 18.50 3.75
C TYR A 224 1.65 19.25 2.46
N LYS A 225 2.90 19.22 2.02
CA LYS A 225 3.37 19.82 0.77
C LYS A 225 4.21 18.80 0.00
N ILE A 226 4.17 18.91 -1.32
CA ILE A 226 5.09 18.16 -2.18
C ILE A 226 6.28 19.05 -2.51
N GLN A 227 7.47 18.51 -2.31
CA GLN A 227 8.71 19.21 -2.55
C GLN A 227 9.63 18.34 -3.40
N SER A 228 10.25 18.95 -4.40
CA SER A 228 11.33 18.28 -5.12
C SER A 228 12.67 18.52 -4.42
N ILE A 229 13.60 17.59 -4.61
CA ILE A 229 14.96 17.68 -4.04
C ILE A 229 15.75 18.89 -4.55
N PHE A 230 15.42 19.41 -5.72
CA PHE A 230 16.07 20.60 -6.30
C PHE A 230 15.18 21.86 -6.22
N GLY A 231 14.06 21.80 -5.50
CA GLY A 231 13.19 22.95 -5.25
C GLY A 231 12.41 23.42 -6.48
N ASN A 232 12.15 22.54 -7.46
CA ASN A 232 11.40 22.87 -8.66
C ASN A 232 9.97 23.28 -8.30
N THR A 233 9.60 24.52 -8.66
CA THR A 233 8.47 25.26 -8.08
C THR A 233 7.07 24.83 -8.53
N ASN A 234 6.96 23.93 -9.50
CA ASN A 234 5.66 23.47 -9.96
C ASN A 234 5.01 22.46 -9.01
N SER A 235 5.79 21.69 -8.25
CA SER A 235 5.28 20.70 -7.28
C SER A 235 4.85 21.31 -5.94
N SER A 236 5.34 22.51 -5.59
CA SER A 236 5.17 23.13 -4.28
C SER A 236 3.96 24.07 -4.13
N LYS A 237 3.09 24.15 -5.15
CA LYS A 237 2.00 25.16 -5.19
C LYS A 237 0.76 24.76 -4.37
N VAL A 238 0.59 23.48 -4.06
CA VAL A 238 -0.60 22.99 -3.37
C VAL A 238 -0.21 22.47 -1.99
N SER A 239 -0.90 22.99 -0.98
CA SER A 239 -0.81 22.54 0.41
C SER A 239 -2.09 21.77 0.74
N PHE A 240 -1.93 20.58 1.30
CA PHE A 240 -3.02 19.69 1.69
C PHE A 240 -3.14 19.67 3.20
N ASN A 241 -4.35 19.64 3.74
CA ASN A 241 -4.55 19.40 5.18
C ASN A 241 -4.30 17.93 5.52
N GLU A 242 -4.63 17.00 4.62
CA GLU A 242 -4.44 15.57 4.80
C GLU A 242 -4.13 14.89 3.46
N ILE A 243 -3.33 13.82 3.50
CA ILE A 243 -3.05 12.91 2.39
C ILE A 243 -3.36 11.50 2.87
N LEU A 244 -4.31 10.81 2.22
CA LEU A 244 -4.70 9.44 2.57
C LEU A 244 -3.96 8.45 1.69
N ASP A 245 -3.46 7.37 2.30
CA ASP A 245 -2.77 6.27 1.61
C ASP A 245 -1.55 6.72 0.78
N LEU A 246 -0.47 7.04 1.50
CA LEU A 246 0.83 7.35 0.90
C LEU A 246 1.43 6.19 0.09
N GLN A 247 1.03 4.95 0.40
CA GLN A 247 1.50 3.78 -0.34
C GLN A 247 0.92 3.78 -1.75
N LEU A 248 -0.37 4.12 -1.90
CA LEU A 248 -0.99 4.24 -3.21
C LEU A 248 -0.34 5.33 -4.08
N ILE A 249 0.20 6.39 -3.47
CA ILE A 249 1.03 7.37 -4.18
C ILE A 249 2.30 6.73 -4.72
N LYS A 250 3.00 5.94 -3.91
CA LYS A 250 4.24 5.26 -4.34
C LYS A 250 3.95 4.23 -5.44
N ALA A 251 2.82 3.53 -5.37
CA ALA A 251 2.47 2.48 -6.33
C ALA A 251 1.86 3.01 -7.63
N LEU A 252 0.92 3.95 -7.53
CA LEU A 252 0.09 4.44 -8.64
C LEU A 252 0.08 5.96 -8.75
N GLY A 253 0.69 6.71 -7.85
CA GLY A 253 0.80 8.17 -7.93
C GLY A 253 -0.51 8.91 -7.68
N PHE A 254 -1.51 8.26 -7.06
CA PHE A 254 -2.78 8.88 -6.71
C PHE A 254 -3.01 8.77 -5.21
N SER A 255 -3.72 9.75 -4.66
CA SER A 255 -4.22 9.69 -3.29
C SER A 255 -5.41 10.63 -3.12
N ILE A 256 -6.23 10.33 -2.10
CA ILE A 256 -7.27 11.23 -1.64
C ILE A 256 -6.60 12.29 -0.78
N VAL A 257 -6.91 13.55 -1.06
CA VAL A 257 -6.38 14.68 -0.30
C VAL A 257 -7.50 15.57 0.20
N THR A 258 -7.27 16.17 1.36
CA THR A 258 -8.21 17.13 1.96
C THR A 258 -7.64 18.55 1.83
N ILE A 259 -8.46 19.50 1.35
CA ILE A 259 -8.15 20.94 1.38
C ILE A 259 -9.37 21.70 1.92
N LYS A 260 -9.16 22.45 3.01
CA LYS A 260 -10.18 23.25 3.70
C LYS A 260 -11.45 22.43 3.99
N GLY A 261 -11.26 21.18 4.45
CA GLY A 261 -12.33 20.24 4.77
C GLY A 261 -13.04 19.59 3.57
N LYS A 262 -12.58 19.85 2.34
CA LYS A 262 -13.11 19.21 1.12
C LYS A 262 -12.17 18.11 0.64
N MET A 263 -12.72 17.00 0.16
CA MET A 263 -11.93 15.88 -0.35
C MET A 263 -11.90 15.87 -1.87
N GLY A 264 -10.75 15.53 -2.43
CA GLY A 264 -10.53 15.34 -3.87
C GLY A 264 -9.51 14.24 -4.14
N VAL A 265 -9.30 13.92 -5.41
CA VAL A 265 -8.29 12.94 -5.85
C VAL A 265 -7.23 13.68 -6.64
N TYR A 266 -5.98 13.55 -6.20
CA TYR A 266 -4.85 14.25 -6.80
C TYR A 266 -3.90 13.25 -7.49
N ASP A 267 -3.44 13.61 -8.69
CA ASP A 267 -2.37 12.90 -9.39
C ASP A 267 -1.03 13.54 -9.01
N PHE A 268 -0.26 12.85 -8.17
CA PHE A 268 1.02 13.33 -7.66
C PHE A 268 2.13 13.26 -8.70
N VAL A 269 1.99 12.45 -9.76
CA VAL A 269 2.98 12.33 -10.83
C VAL A 269 2.83 13.47 -11.85
N LYS A 270 1.59 13.86 -12.12
CA LYS A 270 1.27 14.95 -13.05
C LYS A 270 1.06 16.30 -12.39
N PHE A 271 0.88 16.33 -11.08
CA PHE A 271 0.52 17.52 -10.30
C PHE A 271 -0.79 18.17 -10.76
N GLU A 272 -1.83 17.34 -10.94
CA GLU A 272 -3.14 17.79 -11.38
C GLU A 272 -4.28 17.17 -10.55
N TRP A 273 -5.40 17.88 -10.46
CA TRP A 273 -6.62 17.33 -9.89
C TRP A 273 -7.24 16.35 -10.87
N VAL A 274 -7.42 15.11 -10.43
CA VAL A 274 -8.28 14.14 -11.12
C VAL A 274 -9.74 14.44 -10.78
N ILE A 275 -9.99 14.71 -9.48
CA ILE A 275 -11.28 15.15 -8.95
C ILE A 275 -11.01 16.33 -8.03
N GLU A 276 -11.57 17.48 -8.36
CA GLU A 276 -11.42 18.68 -7.55
C GLU A 276 -12.04 18.52 -6.15
N PRO A 277 -11.47 19.18 -5.11
CA PRO A 277 -12.00 19.11 -3.75
C PRO A 277 -13.46 19.55 -3.67
N THR A 278 -14.32 18.63 -3.20
CA THR A 278 -15.77 18.83 -3.16
C THR A 278 -16.39 18.29 -1.88
N ASN A 279 -17.58 18.81 -1.55
CA ASN A 279 -18.45 18.29 -0.48
C ASN A 279 -19.61 17.45 -1.03
N LYS A 280 -19.71 17.29 -2.36
CA LYS A 280 -20.85 16.61 -3.00
C LYS A 280 -20.95 15.13 -2.64
N PHE A 281 -19.81 14.49 -2.40
CA PHE A 281 -19.72 13.10 -1.97
C PHE A 281 -18.47 12.93 -1.10
N LYS A 282 -18.55 12.04 -0.11
CA LYS A 282 -17.42 11.69 0.74
C LYS A 282 -16.75 10.45 0.16
N ILE A 283 -15.47 10.60 -0.19
CA ILE A 283 -14.61 9.52 -0.68
C ILE A 283 -14.13 8.76 0.56
N GLU A 284 -14.45 7.47 0.63
CA GLU A 284 -14.01 6.61 1.73
C GLU A 284 -12.62 6.05 1.43
N SER A 285 -12.43 5.50 0.23
CA SER A 285 -11.14 4.98 -0.20
C SER A 285 -10.94 5.07 -1.72
N LEU A 286 -9.67 5.02 -2.12
CA LEU A 286 -9.26 4.75 -3.49
C LEU A 286 -8.79 3.31 -3.54
N GLU A 287 -9.43 2.53 -4.39
CA GLU A 287 -9.13 1.12 -4.60
C GLU A 287 -8.63 0.91 -6.02
N TYR A 288 -8.02 -0.23 -6.28
CA TYR A 288 -7.57 -0.57 -7.63
C TYR A 288 -7.73 -2.05 -7.91
N SER A 289 -7.86 -2.40 -9.19
CA SER A 289 -7.71 -3.79 -9.65
C SER A 289 -6.53 -3.90 -10.59
N SER A 290 -5.72 -4.94 -10.41
CA SER A 290 -4.47 -5.17 -11.13
C SER A 290 -4.17 -6.66 -11.23
N ASN A 291 -3.61 -7.07 -12.36
CA ASN A 291 -3.07 -8.41 -12.56
C ASN A 291 -1.61 -8.54 -12.07
N ILE A 292 -0.97 -7.41 -11.72
CA ILE A 292 0.40 -7.37 -11.18
C ILE A 292 0.43 -6.81 -9.77
N ASP A 293 1.44 -7.21 -9.00
CA ASP A 293 1.70 -6.58 -7.70
C ASP A 293 2.36 -5.22 -7.91
N VAL A 294 1.61 -4.17 -7.60
CA VAL A 294 2.09 -2.79 -7.69
C VAL A 294 2.97 -2.41 -6.49
N TYR A 295 2.87 -3.18 -5.40
CA TYR A 295 3.59 -3.03 -4.13
C TYR A 295 4.76 -4.03 -4.00
N ASP A 296 5.54 -4.20 -5.06
CA ASP A 296 6.67 -5.16 -5.17
C ASP A 296 7.86 -4.98 -4.18
N GLY A 297 7.67 -4.33 -3.03
CA GLY A 297 8.66 -4.21 -1.95
C GLY A 297 9.75 -3.16 -2.19
N ASP A 298 9.84 -2.57 -3.38
CA ASP A 298 10.78 -1.48 -3.66
C ASP A 298 10.43 -0.23 -2.83
N ILE A 299 11.33 0.12 -1.90
CA ILE A 299 11.23 1.31 -1.03
C ILE A 299 11.22 2.61 -1.88
N VAL A 300 11.89 2.59 -3.04
CA VAL A 300 12.12 3.75 -3.91
C VAL A 300 11.56 3.47 -5.31
N LYS A 301 10.36 3.98 -5.60
CA LYS A 301 9.72 3.81 -6.91
C LYS A 301 10.19 4.86 -7.91
N THR A 302 10.45 4.44 -9.14
CA THR A 302 10.68 5.39 -10.24
C THR A 302 9.35 5.84 -10.86
N LYS A 303 9.33 7.03 -11.43
CA LYS A 303 8.18 7.56 -12.17
C LYS A 303 7.76 6.61 -13.30
N GLU A 304 8.73 6.03 -14.02
CA GLU A 304 8.48 5.07 -15.09
C GLU A 304 7.75 3.83 -14.58
N LYS A 305 8.14 3.32 -13.40
CA LYS A 305 7.49 2.18 -12.76
C LYS A 305 6.05 2.52 -12.33
N ILE A 306 5.81 3.70 -11.77
CA ILE A 306 4.45 4.16 -11.45
C ILE A 306 3.59 4.22 -12.72
N LEU A 307 4.12 4.78 -13.81
CA LEU A 307 3.42 4.86 -15.09
C LEU A 307 3.14 3.48 -15.70
N LEU A 308 4.04 2.50 -15.50
CA LEU A 308 3.79 1.12 -15.89
C LEU A 308 2.67 0.49 -15.05
N ASN A 309 2.75 0.61 -13.72
CA ASN A 309 1.72 0.11 -12.81
C ASN A 309 0.33 0.68 -13.14
N ARG A 310 0.25 1.96 -13.51
CA ARG A 310 -1.00 2.60 -13.97
C ARG A 310 -1.60 1.97 -15.22
N LYS A 311 -0.79 1.43 -16.13
CA LYS A 311 -1.30 0.76 -17.34
C LYS A 311 -1.91 -0.60 -16.98
N GLU A 312 -1.31 -1.27 -16.01
CA GLU A 312 -1.74 -2.60 -15.54
C GLU A 312 -2.83 -2.55 -14.47
N SER A 313 -3.20 -1.35 -14.00
CA SER A 313 -4.19 -1.14 -12.92
C SER A 313 -5.38 -0.29 -13.38
N ASP A 314 -6.57 -0.60 -12.87
CA ASP A 314 -7.76 0.23 -13.02
C ASP A 314 -8.09 0.79 -11.62
N LEU A 315 -8.24 2.12 -11.47
CA LEU A 315 -8.55 2.77 -10.19
C LEU A 315 -10.04 3.03 -10.03
N TYR A 316 -10.51 2.92 -8.79
CA TYR A 316 -11.89 3.06 -8.40
C TYR A 316 -12.02 3.89 -7.12
N ILE A 317 -13.16 4.58 -7.00
CA ILE A 317 -13.53 5.33 -5.82
C ILE A 317 -14.63 4.57 -5.10
N VAL A 318 -14.40 4.29 -3.82
CA VAL A 318 -15.43 3.80 -2.91
C VAL A 318 -15.92 4.96 -2.05
N THR A 319 -17.23 5.06 -1.90
CA THR A 319 -17.88 6.05 -1.04
C THR A 319 -18.46 5.37 0.19
N GLU A 320 -18.69 6.14 1.27
CA GLU A 320 -19.29 5.65 2.52
C GLU A 320 -20.67 5.01 2.37
N LYS A 321 -21.31 5.18 1.20
CA LYS A 321 -22.59 4.56 0.84
C LYS A 321 -22.39 3.26 0.04
N ASN A 322 -21.22 2.63 0.13
CA ASN A 322 -20.87 1.40 -0.58
C ASN A 322 -21.04 1.48 -2.11
N LYS A 323 -20.94 2.68 -2.68
CA LYS A 323 -20.99 2.88 -4.14
C LYS A 323 -19.58 2.99 -4.71
N ILE A 324 -19.39 2.36 -5.86
CA ILE A 324 -18.14 2.35 -6.62
C ILE A 324 -18.28 3.26 -7.82
N PHE A 325 -17.26 4.08 -8.08
CA PHE A 325 -17.18 4.94 -9.25
C PHE A 325 -15.83 4.77 -9.96
N ASP A 326 -15.80 5.00 -11.26
CA ASP A 326 -14.54 5.26 -11.96
C ASP A 326 -14.00 6.67 -11.64
N LEU A 327 -12.79 6.99 -12.09
CA LEU A 327 -12.20 8.32 -11.92
C LEU A 327 -12.94 9.44 -12.68
N LYS A 328 -13.85 9.09 -13.60
CA LYS A 328 -14.74 10.03 -14.31
C LYS A 328 -16.07 10.22 -13.58
N LEU A 329 -16.22 9.67 -12.38
CA LEU A 329 -17.41 9.71 -11.55
C LEU A 329 -18.63 9.00 -12.17
N ASN A 330 -18.41 8.05 -13.07
CA ASN A 330 -19.47 7.15 -13.53
C ASN A 330 -19.66 6.05 -12.48
N GLN A 331 -20.90 5.88 -11.99
CA GLN A 331 -21.20 4.83 -11.04
C GLN A 331 -21.07 3.46 -11.71
N ILE A 332 -20.27 2.59 -11.11
CA ILE A 332 -20.08 1.21 -11.53
C ILE A 332 -21.00 0.32 -10.70
N ARG A 333 -21.78 -0.54 -11.38
CA ARG A 333 -22.68 -1.50 -10.74
C ARG A 333 -23.03 -2.62 -11.73
N PRO A 334 -23.43 -3.80 -11.24
CA PRO A 334 -23.99 -4.84 -12.10
C PRO A 334 -25.26 -4.34 -12.81
N ARG A 335 -25.56 -4.95 -13.96
CA ARG A 335 -26.86 -4.77 -14.61
C ARG A 335 -27.93 -5.42 -13.75
N ASN A 336 -29.08 -4.78 -13.62
CA ASN A 336 -30.26 -5.42 -13.06
C ASN A 336 -30.66 -6.53 -14.06
N LEU A 337 -30.56 -7.79 -13.64
CA LEU A 337 -31.16 -8.92 -14.35
C LEU A 337 -32.62 -9.07 -13.92
#